data_AF-A0A2R3ZV88-F1
#
_entry.id   AF-A0A2R3ZV88-F1
#
_cell.length_a   1.000
_cell.length_b   1.000
_cell.length_c   1.000
_cell.angle_alpha   90.00
_cell.angle_beta   90.00
_cell.angle_gamma   90.00
#
_symmetry.space_group_name_H-M   'P 1'
#
loop_
_entity.id
_entity.type
_entity.pdbx_description
1 polymer ?
#
loop_
_entity_poly.entity_id
_entity_poly.type
_entity_poly.pdbx_seq_one_letter_code
_entity_poly.pdbx_strand_id
1 'polypeptide(L)'
;MFSLTELVVLLAVLSISTAKFDDSIISEDIRKLLKGLHDVCVSKTAVDEVLIEKLKDAEFTEDQKLKCYVQCLLVQTGSMDLAGHIDIEAAVELIPEQIRNAVIKDVNKCAKDSEQVAEHCDRAFATLKCLYSVNPDIYYVF
;
A
#
# COMPACT_ATOMS: atom_id res chain seq x y z
N MET A 1 -23.09 14.91 -31.65
CA MET A 1 -23.26 16.30 -31.19
C MET A 1 -23.38 16.22 -29.68
N PHE A 2 -22.26 16.33 -28.97
CA PHE A 2 -22.21 16.08 -27.53
C PHE A 2 -22.78 17.29 -26.78
N SER A 3 -23.65 17.05 -25.81
CA SER A 3 -24.27 18.11 -25.00
C SER A 3 -23.24 18.76 -24.07
N LEU A 4 -23.44 20.04 -23.71
CA LEU A 4 -22.61 20.73 -22.71
C LEU A 4 -22.49 19.92 -21.40
N THR A 5 -23.56 19.21 -21.04
CA THR A 5 -23.60 18.33 -19.87
C THR A 5 -22.65 17.14 -19.99
N GLU A 6 -22.53 16.54 -21.18
CA GLU A 6 -21.60 15.42 -21.44
C GLU A 6 -20.14 15.91 -21.41
N LEU A 7 -19.89 17.13 -21.91
CA LEU A 7 -18.56 17.75 -21.89
C LEU A 7 -18.11 18.07 -20.45
N VAL A 8 -19.02 18.57 -19.60
CA VAL A 8 -18.75 18.86 -18.18
C VAL A 8 -18.50 17.57 -17.39
N VAL A 9 -19.25 16.49 -17.67
CA VAL A 9 -19.00 15.18 -17.06
C VAL A 9 -17.64 14.62 -17.49
N LEU A 10 -17.27 14.71 -18.76
CA LEU A 10 -15.95 14.30 -19.26
C LEU A 10 -14.79 15.07 -18.60
N LEU A 11 -14.94 16.40 -18.45
CA LEU A 11 -13.93 17.23 -17.78
C LEU A 11 -13.88 16.97 -16.26
N ALA A 12 -15.02 16.71 -15.61
CA ALA A 12 -15.08 16.37 -14.19
C ALA A 12 -14.44 14.99 -13.91
N VAL A 13 -14.61 14.02 -14.81
CA VAL A 13 -13.96 12.69 -14.72
C VAL A 13 -12.44 12.81 -14.91
N LEU A 14 -11.96 13.70 -15.78
CA LEU A 14 -10.54 14.00 -15.94
C LEU A 14 -9.94 14.79 -14.76
N SER A 15 -10.79 15.41 -13.93
CA SER A 15 -10.40 16.22 -12.78
C SER A 15 -10.50 15.48 -11.46
N ILE A 16 -10.74 14.16 -11.46
CA ILE A 16 -10.48 13.32 -10.28
C ILE A 16 -8.96 13.28 -10.14
N SER A 17 -8.40 14.35 -9.59
CA SER A 17 -7.06 14.38 -9.07
C SER A 17 -7.05 13.33 -7.97
N THR A 18 -6.54 12.15 -8.27
CA THR A 18 -6.12 11.20 -7.25
C THR A 18 -5.21 12.00 -6.34
N ALA A 19 -5.64 12.27 -5.10
CA ALA A 19 -4.76 12.86 -4.11
C ALA A 19 -3.66 11.82 -3.88
N LYS A 20 -2.59 11.89 -4.67
CA LYS A 20 -1.40 11.08 -4.45
C LYS A 20 -0.73 11.64 -3.21
N PHE A 21 -0.24 10.76 -2.35
CA PHE A 21 0.56 11.14 -1.21
C PHE A 21 1.67 12.11 -1.67
N ASP A 22 1.81 13.26 -0.99
CA ASP A 22 2.81 14.26 -1.34
C ASP A 22 4.18 13.76 -0.88
N ASP A 23 4.88 13.04 -1.76
CA ASP A 23 6.21 12.51 -1.51
C ASP A 23 7.22 13.59 -1.07
N SER A 24 6.96 14.88 -1.31
CA SER A 24 7.87 15.96 -0.90
C SER A 24 8.12 16.01 0.61
N ILE A 25 7.23 15.41 1.42
CA ILE A 25 7.40 15.30 2.87
C ILE A 25 8.43 14.22 3.27
N ILE A 26 8.84 13.36 2.34
CA ILE A 26 9.82 12.29 2.57
C ILE A 26 11.25 12.84 2.40
N SER A 27 12.02 12.83 3.48
CA SER A 27 13.43 13.25 3.46
C SER A 27 14.30 12.30 2.63
N GLU A 28 15.46 12.78 2.17
CA GLU A 28 16.42 11.97 1.42
C GLU A 28 16.88 10.71 2.18
N ASP A 29 16.99 10.78 3.50
CA ASP A 29 17.38 9.63 4.32
C ASP A 29 16.27 8.58 4.36
N ILE A 30 15.00 9.01 4.45
CA ILE A 30 13.86 8.10 4.35
C ILE A 30 13.81 7.49 2.93
N ARG A 31 14.01 8.28 1.87
CA ARG A 31 14.04 7.75 0.49
C ARG A 31 15.08 6.66 0.31
N LYS A 32 16.28 6.84 0.87
CA LYS A 32 17.34 5.81 0.84
C LYS A 32 16.92 4.54 1.60
N LEU A 33 16.28 4.68 2.75
CA LEU A 33 15.74 3.55 3.51
C LEU A 33 14.68 2.79 2.71
N LEU A 34 13.70 3.50 2.13
CA LEU A 34 12.66 2.93 1.29
C LEU A 34 13.25 2.19 0.09
N LYS A 35 14.23 2.81 -0.60
CA LYS A 35 14.94 2.15 -1.69
C LYS A 35 15.65 0.88 -1.24
N GLY A 36 16.30 0.89 -0.08
CA GLY A 36 16.96 -0.30 0.47
C GLY A 36 15.97 -1.44 0.75
N LEU A 37 14.80 -1.13 1.31
CA LEU A 37 13.72 -2.09 1.55
C LEU A 37 13.21 -2.69 0.22
N HIS A 38 12.95 -1.82 -0.76
CA HIS A 38 12.52 -2.21 -2.10
C HIS A 38 13.54 -3.16 -2.75
N ASP A 39 14.82 -2.76 -2.83
CA ASP A 39 15.88 -3.56 -3.47
C ASP A 39 16.01 -4.96 -2.83
N VAL A 40 15.90 -5.03 -1.50
CA VAL A 40 15.94 -6.32 -0.77
C VAL A 40 14.74 -7.19 -1.14
N CYS A 41 13.53 -6.63 -1.20
CA CYS A 41 12.32 -7.40 -1.46
C CYS A 41 12.15 -7.77 -2.94
N VAL A 42 12.59 -6.94 -3.88
CA VAL A 42 12.70 -7.31 -5.30
C VAL A 42 13.67 -8.48 -5.46
N SER A 43 14.86 -8.39 -4.86
CA SER A 43 15.85 -9.47 -4.91
C SER A 43 15.34 -10.79 -4.33
N LYS A 44 14.63 -10.75 -3.19
CA LYS A 44 14.08 -11.95 -2.53
C LYS A 44 12.95 -12.62 -3.32
N THR A 45 12.12 -11.84 -4.00
CA THR A 45 10.88 -12.34 -4.62
C THR A 45 10.97 -12.51 -6.13
N ALA A 46 11.94 -11.85 -6.76
CA ALA A 46 12.09 -11.75 -8.20
C ALA A 46 10.79 -11.28 -8.90
N VAL A 47 10.02 -10.40 -8.23
CA VAL A 47 8.85 -9.71 -8.77
C VAL A 47 9.28 -8.78 -9.92
N ASP A 48 8.39 -8.59 -10.88
CA ASP A 48 8.59 -7.65 -11.97
C ASP A 48 8.32 -6.22 -11.49
N GLU A 49 9.23 -5.29 -11.75
CA GLU A 49 9.10 -3.87 -11.42
C GLU A 49 7.82 -3.25 -11.99
N VAL A 50 7.37 -3.72 -13.17
CA VAL A 50 6.12 -3.24 -13.76
C VAL A 50 4.91 -3.53 -12.87
N LEU A 51 4.94 -4.62 -12.11
CA LEU A 51 3.87 -4.96 -11.17
C LEU A 51 3.92 -4.10 -9.90
N ILE A 52 5.12 -3.69 -9.48
CA ILE A 52 5.30 -2.76 -8.35
C ILE A 52 4.82 -1.37 -8.75
N GLU A 53 5.18 -0.88 -9.93
CA GLU A 53 4.72 0.44 -10.41
C GLU A 53 3.19 0.50 -10.52
N LYS A 54 2.55 -0.58 -11.00
CA LYS A 54 1.09 -0.72 -10.94
C LYS A 54 0.55 -0.68 -9.51
N LEU A 55 1.19 -1.42 -8.60
CA LEU A 55 0.79 -1.41 -7.20
C LEU A 55 0.87 0.01 -6.61
N LYS A 56 1.89 0.80 -6.94
CA LYS A 56 2.04 2.20 -6.48
C LYS A 56 0.90 3.10 -6.95
N ASP A 57 0.33 2.81 -8.12
CA ASP A 57 -0.89 3.46 -8.63
C ASP A 57 -2.20 2.80 -8.13
N ALA A 58 -2.11 1.95 -7.10
CA ALA A 58 -3.21 1.18 -6.51
C ALA A 58 -3.90 0.21 -7.50
N GLU A 59 -3.17 -0.24 -8.53
CA GLU A 59 -3.61 -1.30 -9.43
C GLU A 59 -3.13 -2.68 -8.92
N PHE A 60 -4.00 -3.35 -8.16
CA PHE A 60 -3.70 -4.62 -7.52
C PHE A 60 -3.75 -5.81 -8.49
N THR A 61 -2.60 -6.15 -9.08
CA THR A 61 -2.47 -7.35 -9.92
C THR A 61 -2.35 -8.61 -9.07
N GLU A 62 -3.15 -9.65 -9.36
CA GLU A 62 -3.13 -10.93 -8.65
C GLU A 62 -1.94 -11.81 -9.08
N ASP A 63 -0.72 -11.38 -8.73
CA ASP A 63 0.54 -12.10 -8.99
C ASP A 63 1.19 -12.56 -7.68
N GLN A 64 1.64 -13.82 -7.63
CA GLN A 64 2.17 -14.40 -6.39
C GLN A 64 3.46 -13.72 -5.91
N LYS A 65 4.33 -13.29 -6.82
CA LYS A 65 5.57 -12.63 -6.43
C LYS A 65 5.30 -11.23 -5.92
N LEU A 66 4.34 -10.50 -6.51
CA LEU A 66 3.89 -9.21 -6.01
C LEU A 66 3.30 -9.31 -4.60
N LYS A 67 2.47 -10.33 -4.35
CA LYS A 67 1.94 -10.60 -3.01
C LYS A 67 3.05 -10.86 -2.00
N CYS A 68 4.04 -11.68 -2.38
CA CYS A 68 5.19 -11.94 -1.52
C CYS A 68 6.14 -10.74 -1.39
N TYR A 69 6.17 -9.82 -2.36
CA TYR A 69 6.87 -8.54 -2.23
C TYR A 69 6.26 -7.69 -1.12
N VAL A 70 4.92 -7.58 -1.08
CA VAL A 70 4.22 -6.88 0.01
C VAL A 70 4.49 -7.56 1.36
N GLN A 71 4.41 -8.89 1.44
CA GLN A 71 4.74 -9.63 2.66
C GLN A 71 6.19 -9.39 3.11
N CYS A 72 7.14 -9.36 2.18
CA CYS A 72 8.52 -9.05 2.48
C CYS A 72 8.65 -7.65 3.09
N LEU A 73 8.00 -6.63 2.53
CA LEU A 73 8.05 -5.27 3.08
C LEU A 73 7.50 -5.21 4.52
N LEU A 74 6.37 -5.88 4.78
CA LEU A 74 5.79 -5.92 6.12
C LEU A 74 6.71 -6.63 7.13
N VAL A 75 7.36 -7.72 6.73
CA VAL A 75 8.34 -8.40 7.59
C VAL A 75 9.59 -7.56 7.83
N GLN A 76 10.14 -6.93 6.80
CA GLN A 76 11.36 -6.13 6.93
C GLN A 76 11.18 -4.89 7.79
N THR A 77 9.95 -4.38 7.86
CA THR A 77 9.57 -3.24 8.70
C THR A 77 9.06 -3.66 10.08
N GLY A 78 8.98 -4.97 10.36
CA GLY A 78 8.47 -5.50 11.63
C GLY A 78 6.95 -5.45 11.77
N SER A 79 6.22 -4.97 10.77
CA SER A 79 4.75 -4.92 10.74
C SER A 79 4.10 -6.29 10.55
N MET A 80 4.88 -7.33 10.26
CA MET A 80 4.42 -8.71 10.17
C MET A 80 5.49 -9.66 10.69
N ASP A 81 5.10 -10.65 11.48
CA ASP A 81 6.01 -11.71 11.91
C ASP A 81 6.20 -12.79 10.82
N LEU A 82 7.12 -13.74 11.05
CA LEU A 82 7.35 -14.85 10.12
C LEU A 82 6.20 -15.86 10.05
N ALA A 83 5.30 -15.85 11.03
CA ALA A 83 4.07 -16.65 11.07
C ALA A 83 2.88 -15.92 10.39
N GLY A 84 3.13 -14.75 9.80
CA GLY A 84 2.14 -13.96 9.08
C GLY A 84 1.19 -13.16 9.97
N HIS A 85 1.43 -13.00 11.26
CA HIS A 85 0.62 -12.10 12.09
C HIS A 85 1.04 -10.67 11.86
N ILE A 86 0.07 -9.78 11.64
CA ILE A 86 0.31 -8.35 11.50
C ILE A 86 0.52 -7.76 12.91
N ASP A 87 1.67 -7.14 13.13
CA ASP A 87 1.93 -6.37 14.34
C ASP A 87 1.36 -4.95 14.15
N ILE A 88 0.21 -4.72 14.78
CA ILE A 88 -0.54 -3.46 14.64
C ILE A 88 0.24 -2.30 15.26
N GLU A 89 0.94 -2.51 16.38
CA GLU A 89 1.69 -1.46 17.05
C GLU A 89 2.87 -1.04 16.15
N ALA A 90 3.65 -2.00 15.68
CA ALA A 90 4.76 -1.75 14.75
C ALA A 90 4.27 -1.10 13.44
N ALA A 91 3.15 -1.58 12.87
CA ALA A 91 2.59 -1.00 11.65
C ALA A 91 2.17 0.47 11.82
N VAL A 92 1.56 0.82 12.95
CA VAL A 92 1.16 2.20 13.25
C VAL A 92 2.37 3.09 13.52
N GLU A 93 3.47 2.55 14.04
CA GLU A 93 4.71 3.30 14.26
C GLU A 93 5.36 3.80 12.97
N LEU A 94 5.16 3.11 11.85
CA LEU A 94 5.65 3.52 10.52
C LEU A 94 4.87 4.69 9.91
N ILE A 95 3.69 4.98 10.46
CA ILE A 95 2.79 5.99 9.93
C ILE A 95 3.16 7.35 10.52
N PRO A 96 3.17 8.44 9.71
CA PRO A 96 3.38 9.80 10.20
C PRO A 96 2.47 10.14 11.38
N GLU A 97 3.03 10.75 12.41
CA GLU A 97 2.34 11.02 13.68
C GLU A 97 1.02 11.78 13.51
N GLN A 98 0.98 12.69 12.54
CA GLN A 98 -0.16 13.56 12.26
C GLN A 98 -1.41 12.76 11.84
N ILE A 99 -1.21 11.56 11.27
CA ILE A 99 -2.31 10.72 10.76
C ILE A 99 -2.49 9.41 11.53
N ARG A 100 -1.57 9.01 12.41
CA ARG A 100 -1.66 7.75 13.20
C ARG A 100 -3.04 7.49 13.81
N ASN A 101 -3.60 8.49 14.49
CA ASN A 101 -4.90 8.38 15.16
C ASN A 101 -6.07 8.17 14.19
N ALA A 102 -5.96 8.70 12.96
CA ALA A 102 -6.98 8.53 11.94
C ALA A 102 -6.97 7.10 11.37
N VAL A 103 -5.79 6.47 11.30
CA VAL A 103 -5.57 5.24 10.53
C VAL A 103 -5.41 3.99 11.40
N ILE A 104 -5.14 4.13 12.70
CA ILE A 104 -5.01 2.97 13.61
C ILE A 104 -6.25 2.07 13.59
N LYS A 105 -7.45 2.64 13.47
CA LYS A 105 -8.69 1.86 13.36
C LYS A 105 -8.75 1.06 12.06
N ASP A 106 -8.26 1.64 10.98
CA ASP A 106 -8.20 1.00 9.66
C ASP A 106 -7.21 -0.16 9.66
N VAL A 107 -6.01 0.04 10.24
CA VAL A 107 -5.01 -1.02 10.43
C VAL A 107 -5.56 -2.17 11.26
N ASN A 108 -6.18 -1.88 12.41
CA ASN A 108 -6.80 -2.90 13.26
C ASN A 108 -7.86 -3.70 12.50
N LYS A 109 -8.75 -3.01 11.79
CA LYS A 109 -9.81 -3.63 10.99
C LYS A 109 -9.22 -4.54 9.91
N CYS A 110 -8.28 -4.03 9.12
CA CYS A 110 -7.73 -4.76 7.99
C CYS A 110 -6.83 -5.93 8.40
N ALA A 111 -6.07 -5.80 9.49
CA ALA A 111 -5.35 -6.92 10.07
C ALA A 111 -6.31 -8.05 10.45
N LYS A 112 -7.39 -7.73 11.17
CA LYS A 112 -8.42 -8.70 11.58
C LYS A 112 -9.15 -9.34 10.38
N ASP A 113 -9.53 -8.55 9.39
CA ASP A 113 -10.24 -9.03 8.20
C ASP A 113 -9.38 -9.94 7.32
N SER A 114 -8.05 -9.88 7.47
CA SER A 114 -7.10 -10.74 6.74
C SER A 114 -6.66 -11.97 7.53
N GLU A 115 -6.94 -12.04 8.83
CA GLU A 115 -6.35 -13.02 9.76
C GLU A 115 -6.59 -14.48 9.34
N GLN A 116 -7.79 -14.77 8.79
CA GLN A 116 -8.14 -16.11 8.30
C GLN A 116 -7.49 -16.50 6.97
N VAL A 117 -6.80 -15.58 6.28
CA VAL A 117 -6.07 -15.90 5.05
C VAL A 117 -4.84 -16.72 5.40
N ALA A 118 -4.80 -17.98 4.97
CA ALA A 118 -3.79 -18.95 5.39
C ALA A 118 -2.40 -18.64 4.81
N GLU A 119 -2.33 -18.34 3.52
CA GLU A 119 -1.06 -18.03 2.85
C GLU A 119 -0.58 -16.63 3.22
N HIS A 120 0.64 -16.52 3.75
CA HIS A 120 1.14 -15.25 4.32
C HIS A 120 1.28 -14.14 3.27
N CYS A 121 1.69 -14.50 2.04
CA CYS A 121 1.76 -13.55 0.93
C CYS A 121 0.36 -13.01 0.58
N ASP A 122 -0.63 -13.89 0.49
CA ASP A 122 -2.02 -13.50 0.22
C ASP A 122 -2.59 -12.66 1.37
N ARG A 123 -2.26 -12.99 2.62
CA ARG A 123 -2.67 -12.23 3.81
C ARG A 123 -2.14 -10.80 3.75
N ALA A 124 -0.84 -10.62 3.55
CA ALA A 124 -0.20 -9.30 3.45
C ALA A 124 -0.85 -8.45 2.34
N PHE A 125 -1.10 -9.07 1.19
CA PHE A 125 -1.72 -8.39 0.05
C PHE A 125 -3.19 -8.03 0.33
N ALA A 126 -3.95 -8.92 0.98
CA ALA A 126 -5.31 -8.65 1.41
C ALA A 126 -5.38 -7.49 2.42
N THR A 127 -4.45 -7.43 3.37
CA THR A 127 -4.32 -6.31 4.31
C THR A 127 -4.10 -4.99 3.58
N LEU A 128 -3.16 -4.94 2.63
CA LEU A 128 -2.87 -3.74 1.85
C LEU A 128 -4.08 -3.30 1.00
N LYS A 129 -4.76 -4.23 0.33
CA LYS A 129 -6.00 -3.95 -0.42
C LYS A 129 -7.09 -3.39 0.48
N CYS A 130 -7.25 -3.95 1.67
CA CYS A 130 -8.21 -3.46 2.65
C CYS A 130 -7.88 -2.02 3.07
N LEU A 131 -6.62 -1.72 3.40
CA LEU A 131 -6.17 -0.38 3.79
C LEU A 131 -6.49 0.66 2.71
N TYR A 132 -6.18 0.35 1.45
CA TYR A 132 -6.57 1.21 0.32
C TYR A 132 -8.09 1.36 0.21
N SER A 133 -8.85 0.27 0.36
CA SER A 133 -10.31 0.29 0.24
C SER A 133 -11.00 1.13 1.31
N VAL A 134 -10.45 1.20 2.53
CA VAL A 134 -11.05 1.98 3.62
C VAL A 134 -10.56 3.41 3.65
N ASN A 135 -9.33 3.66 3.20
CA ASN A 135 -8.70 4.98 3.25
C ASN A 135 -7.72 5.17 2.08
N PRO A 136 -8.22 5.48 0.87
CA PRO A 136 -7.38 5.61 -0.32
C PRO A 136 -6.48 6.86 -0.28
N ASP A 137 -6.86 7.90 0.48
CA ASP A 137 -6.15 9.19 0.52
C ASP A 137 -4.77 9.11 1.20
N ILE A 138 -4.54 8.06 2.00
CA ILE A 138 -3.27 7.82 2.71
C ILE A 138 -2.43 6.72 2.05
N TYR A 139 -2.87 6.21 0.91
CA TYR A 139 -2.21 5.09 0.25
C TYR A 139 -0.83 5.49 -0.26
N TYR A 140 0.17 4.71 0.13
CA TYR A 140 1.54 4.91 -0.29
C TYR A 140 2.29 3.58 -0.34
N VAL A 141 2.92 3.31 -1.48
CA VAL A 141 3.88 2.24 -1.72
C VAL A 141 5.04 2.86 -2.52
N PHE A 142 6.26 2.37 -2.33
CA PHE A 142 7.48 2.92 -2.91
C PHE A 142 8.19 1.93 -3.84
#